data_AF-A0A183SA46-F1
#
_entry.id   AF-A0A183SA46-F1
#
_cell.length_a   1.000
_cell.length_b   1.000
_cell.length_c   1.000
_cell.angle_alpha   90.00
_cell.angle_beta   90.00
_cell.angle_gamma   90.00
#
_symmetry.space_group_name_H-M   'P 1'
#
loop_
_entity.id
_entity.type
_entity.pdbx_description
1 polymer ?
#
loop_
_entity_poly.entity_id
_entity_poly.type
_entity_poly.pdbx_seq_one_letter_code
_entity_poly.pdbx_strand_id
1 'polypeptide(L)'
;MDRLNTYFMPINTQLAQACEIVHSNKNLSQGFHLIGFSQGGLFVRALVQRCPPAKVGSVISIGGPQEGVFGLPSCPDTSSRVFCNVIRSILTRVAYVDIIQTR
;
A
#
# COMPACT_ATOMS: atom_id res chain seq x y z
N MET A 1 12.75 9.54 1.65
CA MET A 1 12.01 8.43 1.00
C MET A 1 12.05 8.68 -0.49
N ASP A 2 12.75 7.82 -1.24
CA ASP A 2 12.87 7.93 -2.69
C ASP A 2 11.51 7.64 -3.36
N ARG A 3 11.07 8.47 -4.31
CA ARG A 3 9.76 8.36 -4.96
C ARG A 3 9.59 7.03 -5.68
N LEU A 4 10.68 6.39 -6.10
CA LEU A 4 10.63 5.10 -6.79
C LEU A 4 10.15 3.97 -5.86
N ASN A 5 10.46 4.07 -4.57
CA ASN A 5 10.12 3.02 -3.61
C ASN A 5 8.62 2.89 -3.39
N THR A 6 7.84 3.96 -3.58
CA THR A 6 6.37 3.88 -3.48
C THR A 6 5.75 2.98 -4.55
N TYR A 7 6.46 2.72 -5.66
CA TYR A 7 5.96 1.92 -6.79
C TYR A 7 6.62 0.54 -6.87
N PHE A 8 7.92 0.46 -6.59
CA PHE A 8 8.72 -0.73 -6.93
C PHE A 8 9.24 -1.51 -5.72
N MET A 9 9.22 -0.93 -4.51
CA MET A 9 9.67 -1.65 -3.33
C MET A 9 8.57 -2.57 -2.81
N PRO A 10 8.87 -3.86 -2.53
CA PRO A 10 7.91 -4.75 -1.91
C PRO A 10 7.34 -4.17 -0.61
N ILE A 11 6.02 -4.25 -0.45
CA ILE A 11 5.31 -3.66 0.69
C ILE A 11 5.81 -4.21 2.04
N ASN A 12 6.18 -5.49 2.10
CA ASN A 12 6.70 -6.10 3.33
C ASN A 12 8.04 -5.48 3.75
N THR A 13 8.89 -5.12 2.79
CA THR A 13 10.15 -4.41 3.05
C THR A 13 9.88 -2.98 3.55
N GLN A 14 8.95 -2.27 2.91
CA GLN A 14 8.53 -0.93 3.37
C GLN A 14 7.97 -0.97 4.80
N LEU A 15 7.19 -1.99 5.10
CA LEU A 15 6.60 -2.20 6.41
C LEU A 15 7.65 -2.50 7.48
N ALA A 16 8.64 -3.34 7.18
CA ALA A 16 9.75 -3.64 8.09
C ALA A 16 10.55 -2.36 8.44
N GLN A 17 10.87 -1.54 7.43
CA GLN A 17 11.54 -0.25 7.66
C GLN A 17 10.68 0.71 8.50
N ALA A 18 9.37 0.80 8.21
CA ALA A 18 8.47 1.64 8.98
C ALA A 18 8.36 1.18 10.43
N CYS A 19 8.31 -0.13 10.67
CA CYS A 19 8.31 -0.74 12.00
C CYS A 19 9.58 -0.34 12.78
N GLU A 20 10.76 -0.48 12.18
CA GLU A 20 12.03 -0.08 12.80
C GLU A 20 12.05 1.42 13.16
N ILE A 21 11.61 2.29 12.25
CA ILE A 21 11.54 3.74 12.49
C ILE A 21 10.60 4.06 13.66
N VAL A 22 9.43 3.42 13.69
CA VAL A 22 8.43 3.64 14.76
C VAL A 22 8.96 3.21 16.11
N HIS A 23 9.60 2.03 16.20
CA HIS A 23 10.08 1.49 17.47
C HIS A 23 11.39 2.11 17.95
N SER A 24 12.24 2.63 17.05
CA SER A 24 13.48 3.32 17.42
C SER A 24 13.26 4.77 17.83
N ASN A 25 12.13 5.38 17.46
CA ASN A 25 11.88 6.79 17.70
C ASN A 25 11.21 7.04 19.06
N LYS A 26 11.99 7.56 20.02
CA LYS A 26 11.51 7.91 21.37
C LYS A 26 10.35 8.92 21.37
N ASN A 27 10.25 9.79 20.36
CA ASN A 27 9.16 10.78 20.28
C ASN A 27 7.80 10.13 19.97
N LEU A 28 7.79 8.90 19.46
CA LEU A 28 6.58 8.14 19.16
C LEU A 28 6.15 7.23 20.33
N SER A 29 6.94 7.17 21.41
CA SER A 29 6.70 6.27 22.56
C SER A 29 5.41 6.55 23.33
N GLN A 30 4.95 7.80 23.35
CA GLN A 30 3.69 8.20 24.00
C GLN A 30 2.45 7.97 23.14
N GLY A 31 2.64 7.38 21.96
CA GLY A 31 1.62 7.14 20.97
C GLY A 31 1.45 8.29 19.98
N PHE A 32 0.88 7.96 18.83
CA PHE A 32 0.73 8.87 17.70
C PHE A 32 -0.44 8.45 16.81
N HIS A 33 -0.93 9.41 16.02
CA HIS A 33 -1.94 9.17 15.00
C HIS A 33 -1.27 8.79 13.68
N LEU A 34 -1.96 7.98 12.89
CA LEU A 34 -1.52 7.50 11.59
C LEU A 34 -2.45 8.03 10.51
N ILE A 35 -1.91 8.61 9.44
CA ILE A 35 -2.69 9.10 8.30
C ILE A 35 -2.11 8.50 7.02
N GLY A 36 -2.92 7.75 6.28
CA GLY A 36 -2.54 7.09 5.04
C GLY A 36 -3.37 7.59 3.85
N PHE A 37 -2.71 8.13 2.83
CA PHE A 37 -3.34 8.61 1.60
C PHE A 37 -3.23 7.55 0.49
N SER A 38 -4.31 7.33 -0.28
CA SER A 38 -4.33 6.36 -1.39
C SER A 38 -3.81 4.99 -0.90
N GLN A 39 -2.85 4.37 -1.59
CA GLN A 39 -2.23 3.11 -1.16
C GLN A 39 -1.68 3.17 0.29
N GLY A 40 -1.26 4.33 0.78
CA GLY A 40 -0.82 4.53 2.16
C GLY A 40 -1.88 4.16 3.21
N GLY A 41 -3.17 4.17 2.85
CA GLY A 41 -4.26 3.68 3.70
C GLY A 41 -4.15 2.20 4.05
N LEU A 42 -3.69 1.36 3.11
CA LEU A 42 -3.37 -0.04 3.38
C LEU A 42 -2.14 -0.18 4.27
N PHE A 43 -1.16 0.72 4.10
CA PHE A 43 0.11 0.65 4.80
C PHE A 43 -0.05 0.97 6.28
N VAL A 44 -0.79 2.02 6.62
CA VAL A 44 -1.07 2.36 8.03
C VAL A 44 -1.88 1.28 8.71
N ARG A 45 -2.81 0.63 8.00
CA ARG A 45 -3.53 -0.56 8.50
C ARG A 45 -2.56 -1.72 8.75
N ALA A 46 -1.69 -2.03 7.79
CA ALA A 46 -0.73 -3.12 7.90
C ALA A 46 0.26 -2.91 9.05
N LEU A 47 0.70 -1.67 9.28
CA LEU A 47 1.59 -1.30 10.38
C LEU A 47 0.96 -1.63 11.72
N VAL A 48 -0.27 -1.17 11.96
CA VAL A 48 -0.98 -1.44 13.21
C VAL A 48 -1.26 -2.94 13.40
N GLN A 49 -1.51 -3.68 12.34
CA GLN A 49 -1.83 -5.12 12.42
C GLN A 49 -0.60 -6.02 12.61
N ARG A 50 0.54 -5.69 12.01
CA ARG A 50 1.72 -6.57 11.98
C ARG A 50 2.84 -6.14 12.92
N CYS A 51 2.95 -4.85 13.19
CA CYS A 51 3.96 -4.26 14.07
C CYS A 51 3.30 -3.14 14.87
N PRO A 52 2.43 -3.49 15.85
CA PRO A 52 1.65 -2.50 16.58
C PRO A 52 2.58 -1.57 17.35
N PRO A 53 2.45 -0.24 17.17
CA PRO A 53 3.11 0.73 18.03
C PRO A 53 2.71 0.55 19.50
N ALA A 54 3.57 0.99 20.43
CA ALA A 54 3.31 0.88 21.88
C ALA A 54 1.96 1.48 22.30
N LYS A 55 1.55 2.58 21.64
CA LYS A 55 0.23 3.18 21.77
C LYS A 55 -0.23 3.73 20.44
N VAL A 56 -1.38 3.27 19.97
CA VAL A 56 -1.95 3.69 18.67
C VAL A 56 -3.04 4.72 18.92
N GLY A 57 -2.92 5.89 18.30
CA GLY A 57 -3.98 6.88 18.23
C GLY A 57 -4.99 6.55 17.14
N SER A 58 -5.54 7.58 16.51
CA SER A 58 -6.43 7.41 15.35
C SER A 58 -5.66 6.91 14.13
N VAL A 59 -6.28 5.98 13.38
CA VAL A 59 -5.81 5.55 12.07
C VAL A 59 -6.78 6.11 11.03
N ILE A 60 -6.30 7.03 10.20
CA ILE A 60 -7.10 7.75 9.22
C ILE A 60 -6.65 7.31 7.83
N SER A 61 -7.58 6.76 7.04
CA SER A 61 -7.34 6.42 5.63
C SER A 61 -8.09 7.38 4.73
N ILE A 62 -7.36 8.05 3.83
CA ILE A 62 -7.92 9.01 2.87
C ILE A 62 -7.82 8.40 1.47
N GLY A 63 -8.95 7.89 0.97
CA GLY A 63 -9.03 7.25 -0.35
C GLY A 63 -8.25 5.93 -0.47
N GLY A 64 -8.04 5.21 0.63
CA GLY A 64 -7.28 3.97 0.63
C GLY A 64 -8.07 2.75 0.14
N PRO A 65 -7.51 1.93 -0.76
CA PRO A 65 -8.21 0.76 -1.30
C PRO A 65 -8.13 -0.42 -0.31
N GLN A 66 -8.94 -0.40 0.76
CA GLN A 66 -8.82 -1.38 1.85
C GLN A 66 -9.05 -2.84 1.41
N GLU A 67 -9.93 -3.04 0.43
CA GLU A 67 -10.23 -4.33 -0.21
C GLU A 67 -9.46 -4.52 -1.54
N GLY A 68 -8.37 -3.78 -1.73
CA GLY A 68 -7.60 -3.78 -2.96
C GLY A 68 -8.28 -3.02 -4.09
N VAL A 69 -7.77 -3.24 -5.30
CA VAL A 69 -8.24 -2.60 -6.53
C VAL A 69 -8.44 -3.64 -7.62
N PHE A 70 -9.40 -3.38 -8.50
CA PHE A 70 -9.65 -4.23 -9.66
C PHE A 70 -9.81 -3.41 -10.92
N GLY A 71 -8.76 -3.38 -11.74
CA GLY A 71 -8.67 -2.60 -12.96
C GLY A 71 -7.82 -1.34 -12.84
N LEU A 72 -7.67 -0.64 -13.97
CA LEU A 72 -6.93 0.61 -14.04
C LEU A 72 -7.88 1.81 -13.92
N PRO A 73 -7.48 2.89 -13.23
CA PRO A 73 -8.24 4.13 -13.23
C PRO A 73 -8.28 4.73 -14.65
N SER A 74 -9.45 5.25 -15.04
CA SER A 74 -9.67 5.97 -16.30
C SER A 74 -9.39 5.17 -17.58
N CYS A 75 -10.26 4.22 -17.90
CA CYS A 75 -10.31 3.53 -19.20
C CYS A 75 -11.44 4.11 -20.07
N PRO A 76 -11.16 5.00 -21.05
CA PRO A 76 -12.19 5.64 -21.86
C PRO A 76 -12.98 4.64 -22.75
N ASP A 77 -14.18 5.01 -23.18
CA ASP A 77 -15.18 4.02 -23.60
C ASP A 77 -15.09 3.46 -25.02
N THR A 78 -14.44 4.10 -26.00
CA THR A 78 -14.70 3.73 -27.41
C THR A 78 -13.53 3.08 -28.16
N SER A 79 -12.28 3.58 -28.04
CA SER A 79 -11.09 2.93 -28.63
C SER A 79 -10.20 2.23 -27.60
N SER A 80 -10.29 2.66 -26.33
CA SER A 80 -9.53 2.14 -25.19
C SER A 80 -10.14 0.90 -24.54
N ARG A 81 -11.38 0.49 -24.86
CA ARG A 81 -12.01 -0.66 -24.18
C ARG A 81 -11.28 -1.98 -24.43
N VAL A 82 -10.89 -2.25 -25.68
CA VAL A 82 -10.12 -3.46 -26.03
C VAL A 82 -8.73 -3.41 -25.40
N PHE A 83 -8.03 -2.27 -25.53
CA PHE A 83 -6.72 -2.06 -24.92
C PHE A 83 -6.75 -2.22 -23.40
N CYS A 84 -7.73 -1.61 -22.72
CA CYS A 84 -7.92 -1.72 -21.28
C CYS A 84 -8.26 -3.14 -20.83
N ASN A 85 -9.07 -3.87 -21.59
CA ASN A 85 -9.35 -5.27 -21.29
C ASN A 85 -8.11 -6.15 -21.44
N VAL A 86 -7.27 -5.88 -22.45
CA VAL A 86 -5.99 -6.57 -22.64
C VAL A 86 -5.05 -6.27 -21.48
N ILE A 87 -4.84 -4.99 -21.14
CA ILE A 87 -3.98 -4.60 -20.02
C ILE A 87 -4.52 -5.15 -18.70
N ARG A 88 -5.82 -5.10 -18.45
CA ARG A 88 -6.44 -5.71 -17.27
C ARG A 88 -6.23 -7.22 -17.22
N SER A 89 -6.35 -7.92 -18.35
CA SER A 89 -6.10 -9.36 -18.43
C SER A 89 -4.64 -9.69 -18.11
N ILE A 90 -3.70 -8.92 -18.66
CA ILE A 90 -2.27 -9.07 -18.37
C ILE A 90 -1.99 -8.77 -16.89
N LEU A 91 -2.46 -7.64 -16.37
CA LEU A 91 -2.27 -7.26 -14.97
C LEU A 91 -2.86 -8.30 -14.02
N THR A 92 -4.05 -8.83 -14.32
CA THR A 92 -4.66 -9.88 -13.50
C THR A 92 -3.79 -11.14 -13.50
N ARG A 93 -3.15 -11.51 -14.62
CA ARG A 93 -2.26 -12.68 -14.66
C ARG A 93 -0.94 -12.42 -13.93
N VAL A 94 -0.29 -11.28 -14.20
CA VAL A 94 1.02 -10.93 -13.65
C VAL A 94 0.94 -10.57 -12.17
N ALA A 95 -0.16 -9.99 -11.69
CA ALA A 95 -0.30 -9.63 -10.28
C ALA A 95 -0.23 -10.85 -9.35
N TYR A 96 -0.52 -12.06 -9.83
CA TYR A 96 -0.53 -13.29 -9.04
C TYR A 96 0.63 -14.25 -9.34
N VAL A 97 1.70 -13.80 -10.03
CA VAL A 97 2.92 -14.61 -10.14
C VAL A 97 3.81 -14.44 -8.92
N ASP A 98 4.54 -15.50 -8.56
CA ASP A 98 5.32 -15.57 -7.31
C ASP A 98 6.37 -14.46 -7.20
N ILE A 99 7.03 -14.10 -8.30
CA ILE A 99 8.05 -13.04 -8.31
C ILE A 99 7.47 -11.68 -7.93
N ILE A 100 6.21 -11.41 -8.29
CA ILE A 100 5.48 -10.18 -7.97
C ILE A 100 4.89 -10.25 -6.56
N GLN A 101 4.35 -11.41 -6.17
CA GLN A 101 3.75 -11.65 -4.85
C GLN A 101 4.78 -12.08 -3.80
N THR A 102 6.07 -11.83 -4.01
CA THR A 102 7.13 -12.22 -3.07
C THR A 102 6.76 -11.78 -1.66
N ARG A 103 6.52 -12.76 -0.79
CA ARG A 103 6.04 -12.58 0.58
C ARG A 103 7.21 -12.45 1.54
#